data_AF-A0A356NTD6-F1
#
_entry.id   AF-A0A356NTD6-F1
#
_cell.length_a   1.000
_cell.length_b   1.000
_cell.length_c   1.000
_cell.angle_alpha   90.00
_cell.angle_beta   90.00
_cell.angle_gamma   90.00
#
_symmetry.space_group_name_H-M   'P 1'
#
loop_
_entity.id
_entity.type
_entity.pdbx_description
1 polymer ?
#
loop_
_entity_poly.entity_id
_entity_poly.type
_entity_poly.pdbx_seq_one_letter_code
_entity_poly.pdbx_strand_id
1 'polypeptide(L)' 'MCGFCVRAIRLLDTKKVDYQQIDVTMSPDLRAEMRMRAGGRHTVPQIFVNDRHVGDCDEIYALESAGRLDTILRP' A
#
# COMPACT_ATOMS: atom_id res chain seq x y z
N MET A 1 16.30 1.24 3.92
CA MET A 1 15.52 0.01 3.72
C MET A 1 14.30 0.05 4.63
N CYS A 2 13.09 -0.14 4.12
CA CYS A 2 11.82 0.02 4.85
C CYS A 2 11.23 -1.35 5.21
N GLY A 3 11.22 -1.71 6.51
CA GLY A 3 10.70 -3.02 6.96
C GLY A 3 9.20 -3.20 6.72
N PHE A 4 8.40 -2.14 6.92
CA PHE A 4 6.96 -2.17 6.66
C PHE A 4 6.63 -2.37 5.18
N CYS A 5 7.43 -1.80 4.28
CA CYS A 5 7.28 -1.96 2.84
C CYS A 5 7.50 -3.42 2.43
N VAL A 6 8.53 -4.06 2.97
CA VAL A 6 8.80 -5.50 2.73
C VAL A 6 7.67 -6.38 3.26
N ARG A 7 7.10 -6.06 4.43
CA ARG A 7 5.94 -6.80 4.97
C ARG A 7 4.72 -6.67 4.08
N ALA A 8 4.39 -5.45 3.64
CA ALA A 8 3.25 -5.21 2.77
C ALA A 8 3.38 -5.94 1.43
N ILE A 9 4.57 -5.87 0.81
CA ILE A 9 4.90 -6.59 -0.43
C ILE A 9 4.70 -8.09 -0.26
N ARG A 10 5.24 -8.69 0.81
CA ARG A 10 5.07 -10.13 1.08
C ARG A 10 3.60 -10.53 1.20
N LEU A 11 2.77 -9.70 1.82
CA LEU A 11 1.33 -9.96 1.91
C LEU A 11 0.68 -9.91 0.52
N LEU A 12 1.01 -8.92 -0.32
CA LEU A 12 0.47 -8.86 -1.68
C LEU A 12 0.97 -10.02 -2.56
N ASP A 13 2.23 -10.44 -2.41
CA ASP A 13 2.79 -11.61 -3.08
C ASP A 13 2.04 -12.89 -2.69
N THR A 14 1.69 -13.07 -1.41
CA THR A 14 0.92 -14.25 -0.97
C THR A 14 -0.50 -14.25 -1.53
N LYS A 15 -1.06 -13.06 -1.78
CA LYS A 15 -2.35 -12.90 -2.48
C LYS A 15 -2.28 -13.13 -3.98
N LYS A 16 -1.06 -13.22 -4.54
CA LYS A 16 -0.81 -13.42 -5.97
C LYS A 16 -1.52 -12.37 -6.84
N VAL A 17 -1.47 -11.12 -6.39
CA VAL A 17 -2.02 -9.98 -7.13
C VAL A 17 -0.90 -9.26 -7.85
N ASP A 18 -1.19 -8.72 -9.02
CA ASP A 18 -0.28 -7.84 -9.73
C ASP A 18 -0.31 -6.45 -9.11
N TYR A 19 0.85 -5.86 -8.89
CA TYR A 19 0.97 -4.51 -8.36
C TYR A 19 2.21 -3.81 -8.91
N GLN A 20 2.17 -2.48 -8.93
CA GLN A 20 3.33 -1.65 -9.23
C GLN A 20 3.93 -1.10 -7.95
N GLN A 21 5.23 -1.24 -7.78
CA GLN A 21 5.97 -0.56 -6.73
C GLN A 21 6.48 0.79 -7.23
N ILE A 22 6.18 1.86 -6.50
CA ILE A 22 6.68 3.21 -6.78
C ILE A 22 7.61 3.59 -5.63
N ASP A 23 8.90 3.76 -5.92
CA ASP A 23 9.87 4.23 -4.93
C ASP A 23 9.82 5.76 -4.81
N VAL A 24 9.47 6.23 -3.61
CA VAL A 24 9.37 7.65 -3.26
C VAL A 24 10.55 8.14 -2.42
N THR A 25 11.55 7.29 -2.17
CA THR A 25 12.65 7.57 -1.24
C THR A 25 13.52 8.75 -1.71
N MET A 26 13.82 8.81 -3.00
CA MET A 26 14.68 9.84 -3.60
C MET A 26 13.91 10.84 -4.48
N SER A 27 12.57 10.78 -4.47
CA SER A 27 11.72 11.58 -5.35
C SER A 27 10.72 12.39 -4.54
N PRO A 28 11.06 13.65 -4.17
CA PRO A 28 10.18 14.53 -3.39
C PRO A 28 8.80 14.72 -4.03
N ASP A 29 8.74 14.79 -5.36
CA ASP A 29 7.51 14.97 -6.13
C ASP A 29 6.59 13.74 -6.01
N LEU A 30 7.13 12.53 -6.23
CA LEU A 30 6.37 11.29 -6.03
C LEU A 30 5.92 11.13 -4.57
N ARG A 31 6.77 11.55 -3.62
CA ARG A 31 6.40 11.57 -2.20
C ARG A 31 5.27 12.57 -1.94
N ALA A 32 5.24 13.72 -2.59
CA ALA A 32 4.18 14.70 -2.46
C ALA A 32 2.86 14.18 -3.04
N GLU A 33 2.91 13.55 -4.23
CA GLU A 33 1.75 12.91 -4.85
C GLU A 33 1.18 11.80 -3.95
N MET A 34 2.04 10.91 -3.44
CA MET A 34 1.64 9.84 -2.51
C MET A 34 0.90 10.42 -1.29
N ARG A 35 1.42 11.49 -0.68
CA ARG A 35 0.78 12.15 0.47
C ARG A 35 -0.59 12.72 0.12
N MET A 36 -0.69 13.40 -1.02
CA MET A 36 -1.94 13.98 -1.49
C MET A 36 -3.01 12.89 -1.70
N ARG A 37 -2.64 11.78 -2.34
CA ARG A 37 -3.54 10.65 -2.58
C ARG A 37 -3.90 9.89 -1.30
N ALA A 38 -3.00 9.84 -0.32
CA ALA A 38 -3.20 9.16 0.98
C ALA A 38 -3.89 10.05 2.04
N GLY A 39 -4.57 11.13 1.65
CA GLY A 39 -5.26 12.02 2.59
C GLY A 39 -4.34 12.73 3.59
N GLY A 40 -3.09 12.98 3.19
CA GLY A 40 -2.08 13.64 4.01
C GLY A 40 -1.14 12.71 4.78
N ARG A 41 -1.23 11.38 4.65
CA ARG A 41 -0.30 10.46 5.33
C ARG A 41 1.12 10.56 4.77
N HIS A 42 2.10 10.72 5.67
CA HIS A 42 3.51 10.93 5.32
C HIS A 42 4.39 9.66 5.31
N THR A 43 3.87 8.54 5.84
CA THR A 43 4.61 7.30 6.04
C THR A 43 4.55 6.41 4.82
N VAL A 44 5.55 5.55 4.66
CA VAL A 44 5.53 4.44 3.69
C VAL A 44 5.41 3.11 4.43
N PRO A 45 4.78 2.09 3.83
CA PRO A 45 4.12 2.08 2.52
C PRO A 45 2.72 2.74 2.54
N GLN A 46 2.23 3.17 1.38
CA GLN A 46 0.84 3.52 1.13
C GLN A 46 0.33 2.68 -0.03
N ILE A 47 -0.81 2.00 0.16
CA ILE A 47 -1.39 1.04 -0.77
C ILE A 47 -2.64 1.65 -1.40
N PHE A 48 -2.73 1.53 -2.72
CA PHE A 48 -3.84 2.01 -3.52
C PHE A 48 -4.35 0.89 -4.42
N VAL A 49 -5.66 0.78 -4.58
CA VAL A 49 -6.31 -0.14 -5.52
C VAL A 49 -7.30 0.66 -6.35
N ASN A 50 -7.16 0.64 -7.68
CA ASN A 50 -8.01 1.43 -8.60
C ASN A 50 -8.15 2.89 -8.17
N ASP A 51 -7.03 3.55 -7.89
CA ASP A 51 -6.94 4.94 -7.38
C ASP A 51 -7.56 5.21 -6.00
N ARG A 52 -8.14 4.20 -5.36
CA ARG A 52 -8.63 4.31 -3.98
C ARG A 52 -7.52 3.99 -2.99
N HIS A 53 -7.31 4.90 -2.04
CA HIS A 53 -6.43 4.65 -0.90
C HIS A 53 -7.02 3.54 -0.01
N VAL A 54 -6.26 2.46 0.15
CA VAL A 54 -6.64 1.30 0.98
C VAL A 54 -6.06 1.43 2.38
N GLY A 55 -4.84 1.94 2.49
CA GLY A 55 -4.18 2.18 3.77
C GLY A 55 -2.68 1.95 3.72
N ASP A 56 -2.07 1.84 4.89
CA ASP A 56 -0.67 1.46 5.08
C ASP A 56 -0.50 -0.05 5.37
N CYS A 57 0.70 -0.43 5.82
CA CYS A 57 1.01 -1.81 6.16
C CYS A 57 0.05 -2.37 7.22
N ASP A 58 -0.22 -1.67 8.30
CA ASP A 58 -1.02 -2.24 9.40
C ASP A 58 -2.49 -2.35 8.99
N GLU A 59 -2.99 -1.41 8.20
CA GLU A 59 -4.36 -1.44 7.67
C GLU A 59 -4.60 -2.62 6.72
N ILE A 60 -3.68 -2.94 5.80
CA ILE A 60 -3.84 -4.11 4.93
C ILE A 60 -3.78 -5.43 5.72
N TYR A 61 -2.98 -5.50 6.78
CA TYR A 61 -2.96 -6.68 7.67
C TYR A 61 -4.23 -6.79 8.51
N ALA A 62 -4.81 -5.66 8.94
CA ALA A 62 -6.10 -5.65 9.63
C ALA A 62 -7.23 -6.11 8.69
N LEU A 63 -7.23 -5.65 7.43
CA LEU A 63 -8.17 -6.12 6.41
C LEU A 63 -8.01 -7.61 6.12
N GLU A 64 -6.78 -8.11 6.09
CA GLU A 64 -6.50 -9.53 5.92
C GLU A 64 -7.04 -10.35 7.08
N SER A 65 -6.77 -9.92 8.31
CA SER A 65 -7.24 -10.60 9.52
C SER A 65 -8.77 -10.61 9.61
N ALA A 66 -9.42 -9.59 9.03
CA ALA A 66 -10.87 -9.51 8.91
C ALA A 66 -11.45 -10.30 7.72
N GLY A 67 -10.62 -10.93 6.88
CA GLY A 67 -11.04 -11.65 5.67
C GLY A 67 -11.60 -10.75 4.56
N ARG A 68 -11.29 -9.45 4.59
CA ARG A 68 -11.85 -8.44 3.66
C ARG A 68 -10.86 -7.99 2.59
N LEU A 69 -9.57 -8.28 2.77
CA LEU A 69 -8.53 -7.82 1.86
C LEU A 69 -8.73 -8.38 0.45
N ASP A 70 -9.06 -9.66 0.31
CA ASP A 70 -9.24 -10.30 -1.01
C ASP A 70 -10.36 -9.64 -1.83
N THR A 71 -11.45 -9.22 -1.18
CA THR A 71 -12.56 -8.49 -1.83
C THR A 71 -12.13 -7.10 -2.30
N ILE A 72 -11.17 -6.48 -1.63
CA ILE A 72 -10.64 -5.17 -2.02
C ILE A 72 -9.64 -5.31 -3.16
N LEU A 73 -8.81 -6.35 -3.14
CA LEU A 73 -7.74 -6.55 -4.12
C LEU A 73 -8.21 -7.13 -5.46
N ARG A 74 -9.37 -7.81 -5.50
CA ARG A 74 -9.94 -8.41 -6.71
C ARG A 74 -11.12 -7.55 -7.20
N PRO A 75 -10.90 -6.62 -8.14
CA PRO A 75 -12.01 -5.94 -8.82
C PRO A 75 -12.83 -6.89 -9.70
#